data_AF-A0A7C3CDP3-F1
#
_entry.id   AF-A0A7C3CDP3-F1
#
_cell.length_a   1.000
_cell.length_b   1.000
_cell.length_c   1.000
_cell.angle_alpha   90.00
_cell.angle_beta   90.00
_cell.angle_gamma   90.00
#
_symmetry.space_group_name_H-M   'P 1'
#
loop_
_entity.id
_entity.type
_entity.pdbx_description
1 polymer ?
#
loop_
_entity_poly.entity_id
_entity_poly.type
_entity_poly.pdbx_seq_one_letter_code
_entity_poly.pdbx_strand_id
1 'polypeptide(L)'
;FSKDKTPYNTWLGFAFWQGSPKKKGMPAYMFGLGTHNNGVHVGLHGFDRPLLAAYRAAVADELRGARLESAIAAVEQWAGYQVGGLHYKRVPRGYASDHPRAELLRYAGLFATAPTLDDSVVCSAELVETVYAHCEKMRPIQQWLVDLLHTL
;
A
#
# COMPACT_ATOMS: atom_id res chain seq x y z
N PHE A 1 -18.83 16.24 -29.33
CA PHE A 1 -17.65 15.36 -29.44
C PHE A 1 -16.41 16.22 -29.58
N SER A 2 -15.39 15.99 -28.76
CA SER A 2 -14.10 16.71 -28.91
C SER A 2 -13.44 16.35 -30.25
N LYS A 3 -12.74 17.33 -30.84
CA LYS A 3 -11.83 17.12 -31.98
C LYS A 3 -10.63 16.27 -31.58
N ASP A 4 -10.21 16.38 -30.33
CA ASP A 4 -9.19 15.52 -29.75
C ASP A 4 -9.78 14.15 -29.39
N LYS A 5 -9.14 13.09 -29.88
CA LYS A 5 -9.53 11.69 -29.68
C LYS A 5 -8.60 10.95 -28.71
N THR A 6 -7.66 11.64 -28.08
CA THR A 6 -6.81 11.02 -27.06
C THR A 6 -7.68 10.42 -25.93
N PRO A 7 -7.37 9.21 -25.46
CA PRO A 7 -8.12 8.60 -24.36
C PRO A 7 -8.06 9.48 -23.12
N TYR A 8 -9.22 9.68 -22.48
CA TYR A 8 -9.29 10.44 -21.22
C TYR A 8 -8.46 9.79 -20.10
N ASN A 9 -8.36 8.47 -20.10
CA ASN A 9 -7.52 7.71 -19.18
C ASN A 9 -6.79 6.61 -19.95
N THR A 10 -5.47 6.61 -19.90
CA THR A 10 -4.58 5.63 -20.53
C THR A 10 -4.11 4.56 -19.55
N TRP A 11 -4.66 4.53 -18.33
CA TRP A 11 -4.26 3.62 -17.27
C TRP A 11 -5.32 2.54 -16.99
N LEU A 12 -4.90 1.28 -17.04
CA LEU A 12 -5.67 0.11 -16.67
C LEU A 12 -5.18 -0.41 -15.32
N GLY A 13 -6.09 -0.54 -14.35
CA GLY A 13 -5.79 -1.02 -13.01
C GLY A 13 -6.46 -2.36 -12.72
N PHE A 14 -5.67 -3.33 -12.28
CA PHE A 14 -6.13 -4.63 -11.78
C PHE A 14 -5.92 -4.65 -10.27
N ALA A 15 -6.92 -5.10 -9.52
CA ALA A 15 -6.84 -5.14 -8.06
C ALA A 15 -7.27 -6.52 -7.54
N PHE A 16 -6.41 -7.11 -6.73
CA PHE A 16 -6.57 -8.41 -6.08
C PHE A 16 -6.62 -8.18 -4.57
N TRP A 17 -7.83 -8.03 -4.03
CA TRP A 17 -8.03 -7.75 -2.60
C TRP A 17 -8.14 -9.03 -1.79
N GLN A 18 -7.72 -8.96 -0.53
CA GLN A 18 -7.82 -10.06 0.43
C GLN A 18 -8.81 -9.69 1.54
N GLY A 19 -9.74 -10.59 1.86
CA GLY A 19 -10.75 -10.39 2.89
C GLY A 19 -12.18 -10.52 2.36
N SER A 20 -13.06 -9.62 2.79
CA SER A 20 -14.49 -9.65 2.46
C SER A 20 -14.77 -9.60 0.94
N PRO A 21 -15.89 -10.17 0.45
CA PRO A 21 -16.34 -9.98 -0.94
C PRO A 21 -16.56 -8.50 -1.30
N LYS A 22 -16.75 -7.62 -0.31
CA LYS A 22 -16.81 -6.17 -0.53
C LYS A 22 -15.38 -5.61 -0.68
N LYS A 23 -15.03 -5.18 -1.90
CA LYS A 23 -13.73 -4.58 -2.25
C LYS A 23 -13.34 -3.36 -1.37
N LYS A 24 -14.31 -2.54 -0.97
CA LYS A 24 -14.01 -1.25 -0.31
C LYS A 24 -13.40 -1.47 1.07
N GLY A 25 -12.22 -0.87 1.29
CA GLY A 25 -11.51 -0.93 2.57
C GLY A 25 -10.65 -2.17 2.77
N MET A 26 -10.57 -3.08 1.79
CA MET A 26 -9.72 -4.26 1.84
C MET A 26 -8.34 -3.96 1.22
N PRO A 27 -7.24 -4.37 1.87
CA PRO A 27 -5.91 -4.24 1.30
C PRO A 27 -5.80 -5.12 0.07
N ALA A 28 -5.19 -4.59 -0.98
CA ALA A 28 -5.12 -5.25 -2.27
C ALA A 28 -3.73 -5.13 -2.86
N TYR A 29 -3.29 -6.18 -3.56
CA TYR A 29 -2.28 -6.04 -4.58
C TYR A 29 -2.92 -5.37 -5.79
N MET A 30 -2.22 -4.41 -6.37
CA MET A 30 -2.65 -3.69 -7.57
C MET A 30 -1.57 -3.77 -8.63
N PHE A 31 -1.98 -4.04 -9.86
CA PHE A 31 -1.13 -3.93 -11.03
C PHE A 31 -1.72 -2.89 -11.97
N GLY A 32 -0.90 -1.91 -12.33
CA GLY A 32 -1.25 -0.85 -13.27
C GLY A 32 -0.51 -1.03 -14.59
N LEU A 33 -1.24 -0.85 -15.69
CA LEU A 33 -0.70 -0.72 -17.05
C LEU A 33 -1.00 0.68 -17.56
N GLY A 34 0.01 1.40 -18.02
CA GLY A 34 -0.19 2.70 -18.65
C GLY A 34 1.01 3.11 -19.48
N THR A 35 0.95 4.30 -20.08
CA THR A 35 2.00 4.73 -21.03
C THR A 35 3.34 4.99 -20.37
N HIS A 36 3.37 5.36 -19.08
CA HIS A 36 4.60 5.70 -18.33
C HIS A 36 4.57 5.27 -16.86
N ASN A 37 3.60 4.44 -16.45
CA ASN A 37 3.35 4.12 -15.05
C ASN A 37 2.93 2.66 -14.83
N ASN A 38 3.60 1.74 -15.53
CA ASN A 38 3.48 0.31 -15.28
C ASN A 38 4.03 0.00 -13.89
N GLY A 39 3.21 -0.56 -13.00
CA GLY A 39 3.59 -0.64 -11.60
C GLY A 39 2.82 -1.67 -10.80
N VAL A 40 3.50 -2.18 -9.78
CA VAL A 40 2.90 -3.06 -8.78
C VAL A 40 2.84 -2.30 -7.46
N HIS A 41 1.67 -2.33 -6.85
CA HIS A 41 1.39 -1.65 -5.58
C HIS A 41 0.69 -2.61 -4.63
N VAL A 42 0.72 -2.28 -3.34
CA VAL A 42 -0.05 -3.02 -2.33
C VAL A 42 -0.57 -2.11 -1.24
N GLY A 43 -1.67 -2.51 -0.59
CA GLY A 43 -2.17 -1.90 0.63
C GLY A 43 -3.41 -1.03 0.42
N LEU A 44 -3.49 0.07 1.15
CA LEU A 44 -4.64 0.97 1.24
C LEU A 44 -4.19 2.44 1.17
N HIS A 45 -4.60 3.16 0.14
CA HIS A 45 -4.30 4.59 0.01
C HIS A 45 -4.99 5.47 1.07
N GLY A 46 -6.07 4.97 1.66
CA GLY A 46 -6.82 5.70 2.68
C GLY A 46 -7.57 4.76 3.61
N PHE A 47 -7.59 5.12 4.88
CA PHE A 47 -8.37 4.47 5.92
C PHE A 47 -9.67 5.24 6.14
N ASP A 48 -10.78 4.51 6.30
CA ASP A 48 -12.00 5.10 6.83
C ASP A 48 -11.87 5.32 8.35
N ARG A 49 -12.89 5.92 8.97
CA ARG A 49 -12.81 6.29 10.39
C ARG A 49 -12.55 5.09 11.32
N PRO A 50 -13.28 3.96 11.20
CA PRO A 50 -13.00 2.77 12.01
C PRO A 50 -11.58 2.23 11.81
N LEU A 51 -11.15 2.08 10.55
CA LEU A 51 -9.83 1.53 10.25
C LEU A 51 -8.70 2.47 10.71
N LEU A 52 -8.86 3.79 10.58
CA LEU A 52 -7.88 4.75 11.05
C LEU A 52 -7.68 4.69 12.58
N ALA A 53 -8.77 4.48 13.33
CA ALA A 53 -8.70 4.32 14.77
C ALA A 53 -7.97 3.01 15.14
N ALA A 54 -8.32 1.90 14.50
CA ALA A 54 -7.67 0.61 14.73
C ALA A 54 -6.19 0.62 14.32
N TYR A 55 -5.86 1.25 13.19
CA TYR A 55 -4.49 1.46 12.73
C TYR A 55 -3.67 2.17 13.81
N ARG A 56 -4.14 3.31 14.34
CA ARG A 56 -3.40 4.05 15.35
C ARG A 56 -3.26 3.30 16.68
N ALA A 57 -4.30 2.54 17.07
CA ALA A 57 -4.21 1.67 18.23
C ALA A 57 -3.15 0.57 18.03
N ALA A 58 -3.10 -0.05 16.85
CA ALA A 58 -2.09 -1.05 16.50
C ALA A 58 -0.68 -0.47 16.36
N VAL A 59 -0.54 0.78 15.92
CA VAL A 59 0.76 1.49 15.88
C VAL A 59 1.27 1.79 17.29
N ALA A 60 0.40 2.14 18.24
CA ALA A 60 0.81 2.41 19.61
C ALA A 60 1.06 1.15 20.44
N ASP A 61 0.49 0.02 20.04
CA ASP A 61 0.75 -1.29 20.63
C ASP A 61 2.21 -1.71 20.40
N GLU A 62 2.88 -2.20 21.45
CA GLU A 62 4.30 -2.58 21.39
C GLU A 62 4.56 -3.70 20.38
N LEU A 63 3.74 -4.75 20.38
CA LEU A 63 3.96 -5.92 19.53
C LEU A 63 3.56 -5.63 18.09
N ARG A 64 2.36 -5.07 17.87
CA ARG A 64 1.84 -4.78 16.53
C ARG A 64 2.57 -3.63 15.87
N GLY A 65 2.98 -2.63 16.65
CA GLY A 65 3.80 -1.52 16.20
C GLY A 65 5.18 -1.96 15.75
N ALA A 66 5.88 -2.79 16.55
CA ALA A 66 7.17 -3.34 16.17
C ALA A 66 7.08 -4.25 14.91
N ARG A 67 5.99 -5.01 14.78
CA ARG A 67 5.71 -5.80 13.57
C ARG A 67 5.48 -4.91 12.34
N LEU A 68 4.85 -3.73 12.49
CA LEU A 68 4.70 -2.77 11.40
C LEU A 68 6.06 -2.21 10.98
N GLU A 69 6.88 -1.76 11.92
CA GLU A 69 8.23 -1.24 11.64
C GLU A 69 9.07 -2.29 10.89
N SER A 70 9.00 -3.55 11.33
CA SER A 70 9.67 -4.68 10.66
C SER A 70 9.12 -4.92 9.24
N ALA A 71 7.80 -4.82 9.05
CA ALA A 71 7.18 -4.98 7.74
C ALA A 71 7.59 -3.85 6.77
N ILE A 72 7.67 -2.61 7.25
CA ILE A 72 8.13 -1.46 6.47
C ILE A 72 9.60 -1.65 6.08
N ALA A 73 10.47 -1.95 7.05
CA ALA A 73 11.88 -2.19 6.79
C ALA A 73 12.12 -3.34 5.80
N ALA A 74 11.33 -4.42 5.90
CA ALA A 74 11.42 -5.55 4.98
C ALA A 74 11.05 -5.21 3.52
N VAL A 75 10.26 -4.16 3.30
CA VAL A 75 9.94 -3.64 1.96
C VAL A 75 11.00 -2.64 1.52
N GLU A 76 11.36 -1.68 2.37
CA GLU A 76 12.28 -0.59 2.04
C GLU A 76 13.73 -1.03 1.86
N GLN A 77 14.11 -2.23 2.34
CA GLN A 77 15.42 -2.80 2.04
C GLN A 77 15.63 -3.07 0.53
N TRP A 78 14.55 -3.20 -0.25
CA TRP A 78 14.63 -3.43 -1.68
C TRP A 78 14.77 -2.10 -2.43
N ALA A 79 15.78 -2.01 -3.30
CA ALA A 79 16.04 -0.80 -4.06
C ALA A 79 14.83 -0.34 -4.89
N GLY A 80 14.49 0.94 -4.77
CA GLY A 80 13.39 1.58 -5.51
C GLY A 80 11.98 1.27 -4.99
N TYR A 81 11.85 0.53 -3.88
CA TYR A 81 10.57 0.36 -3.20
C TYR A 81 10.30 1.53 -2.26
N GLN A 82 9.02 1.92 -2.15
CA GLN A 82 8.60 3.03 -1.32
C GLN A 82 7.37 2.66 -0.50
N VAL A 83 7.38 2.98 0.79
CA VAL A 83 6.20 2.91 1.65
C VAL A 83 5.61 4.31 1.81
N GLY A 84 4.31 4.43 1.55
CA GLY A 84 3.56 5.68 1.63
C GLY A 84 2.38 5.60 2.58
N GLY A 85 1.77 6.75 2.82
CA GLY A 85 0.60 6.86 3.72
C GLY A 85 0.63 8.06 4.66
N LEU A 86 1.79 8.71 4.80
CA LEU A 86 1.94 9.92 5.59
C LEU A 86 1.00 11.02 5.09
N HIS A 87 0.20 11.59 6.00
CA HIS A 87 -0.82 12.57 5.64
C HIS A 87 -0.91 13.72 6.64
N TYR A 88 -0.94 13.42 7.94
CA TYR A 88 -1.11 14.42 8.97
C TYR A 88 0.22 15.15 9.28
N LYS A 89 0.12 16.44 9.59
CA LYS A 89 1.30 17.25 9.99
C LYS A 89 1.73 17.03 11.44
N ARG A 90 0.81 16.57 12.29
CA ARG A 90 1.01 16.44 13.74
C ARG A 90 0.55 15.08 14.21
N VAL A 91 1.18 14.58 15.27
CA VAL A 91 0.71 13.39 15.99
C VAL A 91 -0.73 13.66 16.47
N PRO A 92 -1.67 12.71 16.25
CA PRO A 92 -3.05 12.87 16.67
C PRO A 92 -3.19 12.97 18.19
N ARG A 93 -4.25 13.64 18.64
CA ARG A 93 -4.59 13.73 20.07
C ARG A 93 -4.76 12.32 20.66
N GLY A 94 -4.26 12.13 21.88
CA GLY A 94 -4.30 10.83 22.58
C GLY A 94 -3.01 10.04 22.53
N TYR A 95 -2.00 10.52 21.79
CA TYR A 95 -0.66 9.95 21.74
C TYR A 95 0.38 11.00 22.11
N ALA A 96 1.48 10.56 22.72
CA ALA A 96 2.59 11.43 23.07
C ALA A 96 3.28 11.95 21.80
N SER A 97 3.69 13.22 21.78
CA SER A 97 4.35 13.82 20.61
C SER A 97 5.69 13.19 20.29
N ASP A 98 6.33 12.59 21.29
CA ASP A 98 7.61 11.89 21.27
C ASP A 98 7.46 10.36 21.28
N HIS A 99 6.27 9.83 20.97
CA HIS A 99 6.05 8.39 20.83
C HIS A 99 7.07 7.77 19.86
N PRO A 100 7.64 6.58 20.12
CA PRO A 100 8.67 5.97 19.26
C PRO A 100 8.22 5.85 17.79
N ARG A 101 6.93 5.60 17.58
CA ARG A 101 6.27 5.51 16.26
C ARG A 101 5.48 6.77 15.88
N ALA A 102 5.89 7.96 16.34
CA ALA A 102 5.17 9.22 16.12
C ALA A 102 4.90 9.53 14.63
N GLU A 103 5.83 9.18 13.74
CA GLU A 103 5.65 9.37 12.30
C GLU A 103 4.53 8.49 11.75
N LEU A 104 4.51 7.20 12.10
CA LEU A 104 3.49 6.25 11.67
C LEU A 104 2.10 6.65 12.16
N LEU A 105 1.96 7.24 13.35
CA LEU A 105 0.68 7.75 13.85
C LEU A 105 0.07 8.85 12.97
N ARG A 106 0.87 9.48 12.11
CA ARG A 106 0.46 10.53 11.17
C ARG A 106 0.00 9.98 9.82
N TYR A 107 -0.01 8.67 9.64
CA TYR A 107 -0.47 8.05 8.42
C TYR A 107 -2.02 8.07 8.37
N ALA A 108 -2.56 8.25 7.16
CA ALA A 108 -3.99 8.13 6.87
C ALA A 108 -4.29 7.01 5.86
N GLY A 109 -3.25 6.27 5.46
CA GLY A 109 -3.26 5.07 4.65
C GLY A 109 -1.94 4.34 4.86
N LEU A 110 -1.77 3.17 4.30
CA LEU A 110 -0.51 2.45 4.28
C LEU A 110 -0.45 1.66 2.98
N PHE A 111 0.53 1.98 2.14
CA PHE A 111 0.72 1.29 0.87
C PHE A 111 2.20 1.20 0.53
N ALA A 112 2.58 0.21 -0.26
CA ALA A 112 3.89 0.13 -0.85
C ALA A 112 3.81 0.13 -2.38
N THR A 113 4.84 0.68 -3.01
CA THR A 113 4.99 0.75 -4.46
C THR A 113 6.35 0.17 -4.84
N ALA A 114 6.35 -0.74 -5.82
CA ALA A 114 7.56 -1.27 -6.41
C ALA A 114 8.12 -0.29 -7.47
N PRO A 115 9.37 -0.48 -7.93
CA PRO A 115 9.89 0.21 -9.10
C PRO A 115 8.97 0.04 -10.32
N THR A 116 8.97 1.04 -11.20
CA THR A 116 8.26 0.96 -12.48
C THR A 116 8.78 -0.21 -13.30
N LEU A 117 7.87 -0.93 -13.94
CA LEU A 117 8.20 -2.04 -14.84
C LEU A 117 8.52 -1.51 -16.24
N ASP A 118 9.57 -2.05 -16.85
CA ASP A 118 9.89 -1.80 -18.26
C ASP A 118 8.82 -2.36 -19.20
N ASP A 119 8.57 -1.65 -20.30
CA ASP A 119 7.61 -2.07 -21.32
C ASP A 119 7.95 -3.44 -21.93
N SER A 120 9.24 -3.77 -22.01
CA SER A 120 9.69 -5.08 -22.50
C SER A 120 9.19 -6.23 -21.62
N VAL A 121 9.14 -6.03 -20.30
CA VAL A 121 8.61 -7.03 -19.35
C VAL A 121 7.09 -7.10 -19.50
N VAL A 122 6.42 -5.94 -19.58
CA VAL A 122 4.97 -5.83 -19.70
C VAL A 122 4.43 -6.51 -20.95
N CYS A 123 5.17 -6.46 -22.06
CA CYS A 123 4.82 -7.09 -23.32
C CYS A 123 5.30 -8.54 -23.46
N SER A 124 5.77 -9.16 -22.37
CA SER A 124 6.32 -10.52 -22.39
C SER A 124 5.50 -11.51 -21.56
N ALA A 125 5.79 -12.81 -21.75
CA ALA A 125 5.24 -13.88 -20.91
C ALA A 125 5.78 -13.86 -19.47
N GLU A 126 6.87 -13.13 -19.21
CA GLU A 126 7.51 -13.03 -17.88
C GLU A 126 6.76 -12.07 -16.94
N LEU A 127 5.76 -11.34 -17.46
CA LEU A 127 5.01 -10.35 -16.70
C LEU A 127 4.42 -10.93 -15.41
N VAL A 128 3.79 -12.11 -15.49
CA VAL A 128 3.12 -12.72 -14.34
C VAL A 128 4.11 -13.03 -13.22
N GLU A 129 5.24 -13.66 -13.55
CA GLU A 129 6.28 -13.99 -12.58
C GLU A 129 6.94 -12.74 -12.00
N THR A 130 7.17 -11.71 -12.82
CA THR A 130 7.73 -10.45 -12.35
C THR A 130 6.79 -9.74 -11.38
N VAL A 131 5.52 -9.63 -11.73
CA VAL A 131 4.50 -9.04 -10.85
C VAL A 131 4.39 -9.83 -9.55
N TYR A 132 4.38 -11.16 -9.63
CA TYR A 132 4.32 -12.02 -8.46
C TYR A 132 5.52 -11.83 -7.53
N ALA A 133 6.74 -11.72 -8.09
CA ALA A 133 7.94 -11.44 -7.31
C ALA A 133 7.88 -10.07 -6.60
N HIS A 134 7.29 -9.04 -7.22
CA HIS A 134 7.05 -7.77 -6.54
C HIS A 134 6.00 -7.89 -5.42
N CYS A 135 4.92 -8.65 -5.65
CA CYS A 135 3.92 -8.94 -4.61
C CYS A 135 4.54 -9.62 -3.39
N GLU A 136 5.38 -10.64 -3.59
CA GLU A 136 6.07 -11.35 -2.50
C GLU A 136 6.97 -10.41 -1.68
N LYS A 137 7.71 -9.51 -2.35
CA LYS A 137 8.55 -8.53 -1.65
C LYS A 137 7.74 -7.52 -0.83
N MET A 138 6.52 -7.18 -1.25
CA MET A 138 5.64 -6.25 -0.51
C MET A 138 4.64 -6.95 0.42
N ARG A 139 4.63 -8.29 0.44
CA ARG A 139 3.74 -9.10 1.28
C ARG A 139 3.73 -8.72 2.76
N PRO A 140 4.85 -8.33 3.41
CA PRO A 140 4.82 -7.94 4.82
C PRO A 140 3.80 -6.84 5.14
N ILE A 141 3.67 -5.83 4.26
CA ILE A 141 2.70 -4.74 4.41
C ILE A 141 1.27 -5.25 4.19
N GLN A 142 1.04 -6.06 3.16
CA GLN A 142 -0.27 -6.68 2.91
C GLN A 142 -0.72 -7.49 4.13
N GLN A 143 0.15 -8.35 4.64
CA GLN A 143 -0.19 -9.25 5.73
C GLN A 143 -0.47 -8.46 7.02
N TRP A 144 0.31 -7.43 7.31
CA TRP A 144 0.06 -6.59 8.48
C TRP A 144 -1.32 -5.90 8.40
N LEU A 145 -1.73 -5.41 7.22
CA LEU A 145 -3.05 -4.81 7.01
C LEU A 145 -4.19 -5.84 7.10
N VAL A 146 -3.99 -7.05 6.57
CA VAL A 146 -4.97 -8.15 6.68
C VAL A 146 -5.14 -8.57 8.15
N ASP A 147 -4.04 -8.73 8.88
CA ASP A 147 -4.06 -9.04 10.32
C ASP A 147 -4.81 -7.94 11.09
N LEU A 148 -4.56 -6.66 10.79
CA LEU A 148 -5.27 -5.54 11.39
C LEU A 148 -6.78 -5.63 11.18
N LEU A 149 -7.23 -5.94 9.96
CA LEU A 149 -8.65 -6.06 9.64
C LEU A 149 -9.33 -7.24 10.33
N HIS A 150 -8.61 -8.33 10.62
CA HIS A 150 -9.17 -9.44 11.39
C HIS A 150 -9.40 -9.11 12.88
N THR A 151 -8.91 -7.96 13.35
CA THR A 151 -9.15 -7.48 14.73
C THR A 151 -10.33 -6.51 14.85
N LEU A 152 -10.97 -6.15 13.72
CA LEU A 152 -12.17 -5.31 13.65
C LEU A 152 -13.45 -6.15 13.68
#